data_AF-A0A662VDC3-F1
#
_entry.id   AF-A0A662VDC3-F1
#
_cell.length_a   1.000
_cell.length_b   1.000
_cell.length_c   1.000
_cell.angle_alpha   90.00
_cell.angle_beta   90.00
_cell.angle_gamma   90.00
#
_symmetry.space_group_name_H-M   'P 1'
#
loop_
_entity.id
_entity.type
_entity.pdbx_description
1 polymer ?
#
loop_
_entity_poly.entity_id
_entity_poly.type
_entity_poly.pdbx_seq_one_letter_code
_entity_poly.pdbx_strand_id
1 'polypeptide(L)'
;MCAEKIYDIYIEFSVMELWKKLLLIAIIVVVVVAYFLWPRPTPKPSLIVLQIDVEGRGSVGYNGKLKDYKPFNVTLVAKPEEHWHFKYWILNESEKIESREIYLQVRANSTLKAVFEEMPNYRLTVLLKGNGTCSVGNSTWYLGEKLNIICVAADGWKLSNATLDGKPAEIPLEVIMDKDHRLEVFFEKIVKKEVKGKYILRIISNADNAIAIVNHTSHPLPYTLALNETALVTVEGLWKLPYNSTHAWWLGWYNITGVTENETINEILPYHKFNKTVLILNGNYTLELHYVRGLKNLPYVLKVWTKRELCPDLPKIFPKYGEKIWGCDVSIEKGYVRFYNFHKYSTWRSRFNVLLEFDEGVNNVTIMVWDNWSTVVRSDVYGDVVIPMRLEGQLFLELCGYDFMAYSGERYVFSAWLKPYSGVYVTTDEHGREIVRNLTYVPVVVGLPRILECSGIPDIPYPEYGEICSCPSLKGRLGTPWNVTILPNTGHYAVYLAISFPVVDPSYEVYVRVLGVEP
;
A
#
# COMPACT_ATOMS: atom_id res chain seq x y z
N MET A 1 33.35 89.28 67.36
CA MET A 1 34.25 89.55 66.22
C MET A 1 33.55 89.83 64.87
N CYS A 2 32.21 89.86 64.77
CA CYS A 2 31.51 90.17 63.51
C CYS A 2 30.79 91.54 63.48
N ALA A 3 30.66 92.23 64.62
CA ALA A 3 29.97 93.53 64.69
C ALA A 3 30.89 94.72 64.36
N GLU A 4 32.17 94.69 64.77
CA GLU A 4 33.11 95.79 64.51
C GLU A 4 33.43 95.99 63.02
N LYS A 5 33.53 94.92 62.24
CA LYS A 5 33.80 95.01 60.79
C LYS A 5 32.63 95.58 59.97
N ILE A 6 31.40 95.53 60.46
CA ILE A 6 30.23 96.10 59.77
C ILE A 6 30.13 97.61 60.05
N TYR A 7 30.58 98.05 61.24
CA TYR A 7 30.55 99.47 61.63
C TYR A 7 31.57 100.31 60.84
N ASP A 8 32.77 99.78 60.59
CA ASP A 8 33.79 100.46 59.77
C ASP A 8 33.34 100.63 58.30
N ILE A 9 32.66 99.63 57.74
CA ILE A 9 32.07 99.71 56.40
C ILE A 9 30.95 100.78 56.36
N TYR A 10 30.18 100.95 57.44
CA TYR A 10 29.12 101.95 57.53
C TYR A 10 29.66 103.38 57.60
N ILE A 11 30.76 103.61 58.32
CA ILE A 11 31.41 104.93 58.41
C ILE A 11 32.06 105.32 57.07
N GLU A 12 32.76 104.40 56.39
CA GLU A 12 33.30 104.65 55.05
C GLU A 12 32.21 104.91 54.01
N PHE A 13 31.08 104.20 54.11
CA PHE A 13 29.94 104.45 53.23
C PHE A 13 29.29 105.81 53.52
N SER A 14 29.19 106.27 54.78
CA SER A 14 28.61 107.57 55.16
C SER A 14 29.38 108.76 54.57
N VAL A 15 30.72 108.75 54.65
CA VAL A 15 31.62 109.84 54.21
C VAL A 15 31.92 109.81 52.70
N MET A 16 31.50 108.75 52.00
CA MET A 16 31.70 108.60 50.57
C MET A 16 30.91 109.64 49.75
N GLU A 17 31.59 110.34 48.83
CA GLU A 17 30.96 111.26 47.87
C GLU A 17 29.84 110.56 47.08
N LEU A 18 28.74 111.27 46.81
CA LEU A 18 27.49 110.72 46.26
C LEU A 18 27.72 109.88 44.99
N TRP A 19 28.65 110.28 44.12
CA TRP A 19 28.96 109.57 42.89
C TRP A 19 29.57 108.17 43.14
N LYS A 20 30.35 107.99 44.21
CA LYS A 20 30.90 106.68 44.60
C LYS A 20 29.83 105.75 45.18
N LYS A 21 28.83 106.30 45.89
CA LYS A 21 27.67 105.54 46.37
C LYS A 21 26.83 105.02 45.21
N LEU A 22 26.57 105.89 44.24
CA LEU A 22 25.86 105.53 43.01
C LEU A 22 26.65 104.50 42.19
N LEU A 23 27.98 104.62 42.12
CA LEU A 23 28.85 103.63 41.49
C LEU A 23 28.78 102.26 42.19
N LEU A 24 28.83 102.22 43.52
CA LEU A 24 28.74 100.97 44.27
C LEU A 24 27.36 100.31 44.10
N ILE A 25 26.28 101.10 44.15
CA ILE A 25 24.92 100.60 43.89
C ILE A 25 24.82 100.08 42.47
N ALA A 26 25.37 100.79 41.47
CA ALA A 26 25.39 100.32 40.09
C ALA A 26 26.18 99.01 39.94
N ILE A 27 27.33 98.88 40.61
CA ILE A 27 28.11 97.63 40.63
C ILE A 27 27.33 96.50 41.30
N ILE A 28 26.68 96.75 42.44
CA ILE A 28 25.86 95.75 43.13
C ILE A 28 24.68 95.33 42.26
N VAL A 29 24.00 96.28 41.60
CA VAL A 29 22.92 95.98 40.66
C VAL A 29 23.45 95.17 39.48
N VAL A 30 24.60 95.51 38.92
CA VAL A 30 25.24 94.73 37.84
C VAL A 30 25.60 93.31 38.32
N VAL A 31 26.11 93.15 39.54
CA VAL A 31 26.44 91.82 40.12
C VAL A 31 25.19 91.01 40.40
N VAL A 32 24.13 91.63 40.92
CA VAL A 32 22.84 90.96 41.17
C VAL A 32 22.17 90.58 39.85
N VAL A 33 22.15 91.47 38.87
CA VAL A 33 21.65 91.20 37.52
C VAL A 33 22.48 90.10 36.85
N ALA A 34 23.82 90.13 36.96
CA ALA A 34 24.69 89.07 36.46
C ALA A 34 24.45 87.74 37.18
N TYR A 35 24.17 87.75 38.48
CA TYR A 35 23.83 86.54 39.24
C TYR A 35 22.48 85.93 38.82
N PHE A 36 21.45 86.77 38.60
CA PHE A 36 20.15 86.31 38.12
C PHE A 36 20.13 85.93 36.63
N LEU A 37 20.98 86.56 35.82
CA LEU A 37 21.17 86.24 34.40
C LEU A 37 22.24 85.16 34.16
N TRP A 38 22.94 84.69 35.21
CA TRP A 38 23.87 83.58 35.08
C TRP A 38 23.06 82.32 34.74
N PRO A 39 23.26 81.70 33.57
CA PRO A 39 22.52 80.50 33.20
C PRO A 39 22.80 79.43 34.25
N ARG A 40 21.75 78.97 34.95
CA ARG A 40 21.88 77.82 35.86
C ARG A 40 22.41 76.65 35.03
N PRO A 41 23.47 75.95 35.48
CA PRO A 41 23.94 74.77 34.77
C PRO A 41 22.78 73.79 34.69
N THR A 42 22.31 73.52 33.48
CA THR A 42 21.35 72.45 33.25
C THR A 42 22.05 71.14 33.60
N PRO A 43 21.44 70.27 34.44
CA PRO A 43 22.03 68.99 34.73
C PRO A 43 22.22 68.25 33.40
N LYS A 44 23.47 67.89 33.10
CA LYS A 44 23.83 67.11 31.92
C LYS A 44 22.96 65.84 31.92
N PRO A 45 22.24 65.51 30.83
CA PRO A 45 21.37 64.34 30.83
C PRO A 45 22.21 63.09 31.09
N SER A 46 21.83 62.33 32.13
CA SER A 46 22.47 61.07 32.47
C SER A 46 22.07 60.00 31.47
N LEU A 47 23.06 59.34 30.88
CA LEU A 47 22.85 58.22 29.95
C LEU A 47 22.27 57.02 30.70
N ILE A 48 21.09 56.55 30.29
CA ILE A 48 20.43 55.35 30.78
C ILE A 48 20.87 54.18 29.89
N VAL A 49 21.36 53.09 30.48
CA VAL A 49 21.87 51.91 29.78
C VAL A 49 21.15 50.65 30.25
N LEU A 50 20.59 49.89 29.31
CA LEU A 50 20.15 48.50 29.55
C LEU A 50 21.18 47.54 28.93
N GLN A 51 21.85 46.76 29.78
CA GLN A 51 22.69 45.64 29.35
C GLN A 51 21.80 44.40 29.22
N ILE A 52 21.85 43.73 28.07
CA ILE A 52 21.18 42.47 27.81
C ILE A 52 22.24 41.39 27.59
N ASP A 53 22.19 40.35 28.41
CA ASP A 53 23.04 39.18 28.33
C ASP A 53 22.22 37.91 28.11
N VAL A 54 22.87 36.89 27.52
CA VAL A 54 22.28 35.57 27.30
C VAL A 54 23.15 34.52 27.98
N GLU A 55 22.52 33.66 28.77
CA GLU A 55 23.13 32.51 29.42
C GLU A 55 22.47 31.23 28.90
N GLY A 56 23.28 30.25 28.47
CA GLY A 56 22.81 29.08 27.72
C GLY A 56 22.73 29.34 26.21
N ARG A 57 22.02 28.46 25.49
CA ARG A 57 21.83 28.59 24.03
C ARG A 57 20.43 29.04 23.66
N GLY A 58 20.39 30.21 23.03
CA GLY A 58 19.19 30.86 22.56
C GLY A 58 19.53 32.26 22.08
N SER A 59 18.52 32.98 21.63
CA SER A 59 18.65 34.34 21.14
C SER A 59 17.57 35.22 21.74
N VAL A 60 17.89 36.50 21.84
CA VAL A 60 16.95 37.56 22.15
C VAL A 60 16.98 38.51 20.96
N GLY A 61 15.84 39.11 20.62
CA GLY A 61 15.75 40.05 19.48
C GLY A 61 16.74 41.22 19.53
N TYR A 62 17.35 41.47 20.68
CA TYR A 62 18.44 42.42 20.88
C TYR A 62 19.47 41.83 21.86
N ASN A 63 20.76 41.92 21.53
CA ASN A 63 21.87 41.48 22.41
C ASN A 63 22.88 42.64 22.56
N GLY A 64 23.34 42.91 23.78
CA GLY A 64 24.27 44.00 24.08
C GLY A 64 23.65 45.18 24.84
N LYS A 65 24.02 46.42 24.48
CA LYS A 65 23.64 47.64 25.24
C LYS A 65 22.65 48.50 24.49
N LEU A 66 21.45 48.69 25.06
CA LEU A 66 20.54 49.78 24.67
C LEU A 66 20.85 51.01 25.49
N LYS A 67 20.82 52.19 24.87
CA LYS A 67 21.20 53.46 25.50
C LYS A 67 20.27 54.58 25.07
N ASP A 68 19.81 55.38 26.03
CA ASP A 68 19.02 56.60 25.76
C ASP A 68 19.24 57.64 26.88
N TYR A 69 18.92 58.90 26.60
CA TYR A 69 18.95 60.01 27.56
C TYR A 69 17.57 60.27 28.21
N LYS A 70 16.51 59.58 27.74
CA LYS A 70 15.16 59.59 28.34
C LYS A 70 14.70 58.16 28.66
N PRO A 71 13.77 57.98 29.61
CA PRO A 71 13.15 56.67 29.84
C PRO A 71 12.50 56.12 28.56
N PHE A 72 12.72 54.85 28.27
CA PHE A 72 12.23 54.18 27.07
C PHE A 72 11.61 52.83 27.42
N ASN A 73 10.80 52.31 26.50
CA ASN A 73 10.16 51.00 26.63
C ASN A 73 10.75 50.02 25.61
N VAL A 74 10.94 48.78 26.01
CA VAL A 74 11.43 47.71 25.13
C VAL A 74 10.63 46.43 25.35
N THR A 75 10.31 45.74 24.25
CA THR A 75 9.74 44.39 24.28
C THR A 75 10.81 43.42 23.83
N LEU A 76 11.03 42.37 24.62
CA LEU A 76 12.06 41.36 24.36
C LEU A 76 11.43 39.98 24.38
N VAL A 77 11.76 39.17 23.36
CA VAL A 77 11.29 37.79 23.22
C VAL A 77 12.51 36.87 23.23
N ALA A 78 12.52 35.92 24.15
CA ALA A 78 13.53 34.86 24.18
C ALA A 78 13.17 33.78 23.17
N LYS A 79 14.12 33.37 22.34
CA LYS A 79 13.99 32.27 21.37
C LYS A 79 15.04 31.22 21.68
N PRO A 80 14.68 30.08 22.31
CA PRO A 80 15.63 29.01 22.55
C PRO A 80 16.13 28.42 21.23
N GLU A 81 17.36 27.90 21.26
CA GLU A 81 17.89 27.06 20.18
C GLU A 81 17.26 25.65 20.23
N GLU A 82 17.49 24.83 19.21
CA GLU A 82 17.06 23.43 19.20
C GLU A 82 17.61 22.69 20.42
N HIS A 83 16.77 21.87 21.07
CA HIS A 83 17.07 21.14 22.29
C HIS A 83 17.38 22.00 23.53
N TRP A 84 17.05 23.29 23.50
CA TRP A 84 17.06 24.17 24.66
C TRP A 84 15.66 24.68 24.96
N HIS A 85 15.40 25.02 26.22
CA HIS A 85 14.17 25.70 26.61
C HIS A 85 14.49 27.00 27.35
N PHE A 86 13.60 27.97 27.19
CA PHE A 86 13.69 29.22 27.94
C PHE A 86 13.26 28.96 29.39
N LYS A 87 14.11 29.29 30.35
CA LYS A 87 13.86 29.06 31.78
C LYS A 87 13.23 30.28 32.43
N TYR A 88 13.93 31.43 32.40
CA TYR A 88 13.43 32.72 32.90
C TYR A 88 14.36 33.87 32.48
N TRP A 89 13.89 35.10 32.65
CA TRP A 89 14.70 36.31 32.67
C TRP A 89 15.15 36.63 34.09
N ILE A 90 16.32 37.24 34.25
CA ILE A 90 16.76 37.86 35.50
C ILE A 90 16.94 39.36 35.28
N LEU A 91 16.16 40.19 35.98
CA LEU A 91 16.33 41.65 35.99
C LEU A 91 17.07 42.08 37.27
N ASN A 92 18.15 42.84 37.09
CA ASN A 92 18.99 43.39 38.17
C ASN A 92 19.34 42.36 39.25
N GLU A 93 19.66 41.13 38.82
CA GLU A 93 20.06 40.01 39.67
C GLU A 93 19.04 39.56 40.74
N SER A 94 17.82 40.08 40.72
CA SER A 94 16.87 39.93 41.82
C SER A 94 15.52 39.35 41.40
N GLU A 95 15.00 39.76 40.25
CA GLU A 95 13.65 39.39 39.81
C GLU A 95 13.70 38.34 38.69
N LYS A 96 13.02 37.20 38.91
CA LYS A 96 12.87 36.14 37.91
C LYS A 96 11.53 36.25 37.19
N ILE A 97 11.55 36.32 35.87
CA ILE A 97 10.35 36.42 35.04
C ILE A 97 10.28 35.23 34.10
N GLU A 98 9.30 34.35 34.29
CA GLU A 98 9.15 33.10 33.52
C GLU A 98 8.45 33.29 32.16
N SER A 99 7.87 34.48 31.92
CA SER A 99 7.28 34.78 30.61
C SER A 99 8.37 34.90 29.54
N ARG A 100 8.20 34.15 28.44
CA ARG A 100 9.10 34.16 27.28
C ARG A 100 9.21 35.54 26.60
N GLU A 101 8.13 36.31 26.66
CA GLU A 101 8.07 37.70 26.23
C GLU A 101 7.94 38.63 27.44
N ILE A 102 8.76 39.67 27.49
CA ILE A 102 8.72 40.68 28.55
C ILE A 102 8.61 42.09 27.96
N TYR A 103 7.91 42.93 28.71
CA TYR A 103 7.81 44.37 28.46
C TYR A 103 8.49 45.11 29.60
N LEU A 104 9.52 45.90 29.28
CA LEU A 104 10.32 46.61 30.26
C LEU A 104 10.32 48.11 29.99
N GLN A 105 9.99 48.90 31.01
CA GLN A 105 10.22 50.34 31.02
C GLN A 105 11.54 50.66 31.72
N VAL A 106 12.53 51.11 30.97
CA VAL A 106 13.87 51.39 31.47
C VAL A 106 13.96 52.85 31.90
N ARG A 107 14.06 53.08 33.22
CA ARG A 107 14.15 54.43 33.82
C ARG A 107 15.53 54.75 34.40
N ALA A 108 16.38 53.73 34.59
CA ALA A 108 17.73 53.82 35.15
C ALA A 108 18.60 52.69 34.55
N ASN A 109 19.89 52.69 34.87
CA ASN A 109 20.80 51.63 34.42
C ASN A 109 20.34 50.28 34.97
N SER A 110 20.13 49.32 34.08
CA SER A 110 19.62 47.99 34.41
C SER A 110 20.39 46.90 33.66
N THR A 111 20.44 45.71 34.23
CA THR A 111 20.97 44.50 33.62
C THR A 111 19.84 43.48 33.49
N LEU A 112 19.68 42.92 32.30
CA LEU A 112 18.71 41.89 32.01
C LEU A 112 19.42 40.68 31.41
N LYS A 113 19.18 39.50 31.98
CA LYS A 113 19.76 38.25 31.48
C LYS A 113 18.68 37.27 31.06
N ALA A 114 18.72 36.77 29.84
CA ALA A 114 17.90 35.64 29.41
C ALA A 114 18.61 34.33 29.74
N VAL A 115 17.96 33.43 30.49
CA VAL A 115 18.53 32.13 30.86
C VAL A 115 17.81 31.03 30.09
N PHE A 116 18.59 30.26 29.34
CA PHE A 116 18.16 29.05 28.65
C PHE A 116 18.79 27.83 29.32
N GLU A 117 18.08 26.71 29.31
CA GLU A 117 18.53 25.44 29.87
C GLU A 117 18.38 24.32 28.84
N GLU A 118 19.41 23.47 28.76
CA GLU A 118 19.45 22.34 27.85
C GLU A 118 18.38 21.32 28.24
N MET A 119 17.70 20.74 27.26
CA MET A 119 16.74 19.67 27.50
C MET A 119 17.45 18.42 27.99
N PRO A 120 16.84 17.65 28.91
CA PRO A 120 17.45 16.40 29.37
C PRO A 120 17.55 15.40 28.22
N ASN A 121 18.63 14.61 28.26
CA ASN A 121 18.89 13.52 27.34
C ASN A 121 18.61 12.18 28.00
N TYR A 122 18.04 11.26 27.23
CA TYR A 122 17.75 9.90 27.66
C TYR A 122 18.40 8.88 26.72
N ARG A 123 18.74 7.72 27.28
CA ARG A 123 19.42 6.65 26.56
C ARG A 123 18.44 5.57 26.12
N LEU A 124 18.48 5.22 24.84
CA LEU A 124 17.90 3.99 24.32
C LEU A 124 18.98 2.91 24.27
N THR A 125 18.77 1.82 25.01
CA THR A 125 19.63 0.64 24.97
C THR A 125 18.92 -0.48 24.20
N VAL A 126 19.51 -0.89 23.07
CA VAL A 126 19.01 -1.97 22.21
C VAL A 126 19.88 -3.20 22.38
N LEU A 127 19.28 -4.28 22.85
CA LEU A 127 19.94 -5.57 23.09
C LEU A 127 19.36 -6.61 22.15
N LEU A 128 20.19 -7.13 21.26
CA LEU A 128 19.81 -8.20 20.35
C LEU A 128 20.28 -9.54 20.92
N LYS A 129 19.35 -10.49 21.09
CA LYS A 129 19.64 -11.87 21.47
C LYS A 129 19.35 -12.76 20.28
N GLY A 130 20.39 -13.39 19.73
CA GLY A 130 20.32 -14.09 18.45
C GLY A 130 20.85 -13.22 17.30
N ASN A 131 20.60 -13.62 16.05
CA ASN A 131 21.15 -12.95 14.88
C ASN A 131 20.10 -12.16 14.10
N GLY A 132 20.31 -10.86 13.99
CA GLY A 132 19.45 -9.90 13.29
C GLY A 132 19.98 -8.48 13.49
N THR A 133 19.30 -7.50 12.90
CA THR A 133 19.63 -6.08 12.99
C THR A 133 18.41 -5.26 13.33
N CYS A 134 18.61 -4.06 13.88
CA CYS A 134 17.56 -3.06 14.06
C CYS A 134 18.00 -1.72 13.44
N SER A 135 17.03 -0.90 13.04
CA SER A 135 17.26 0.41 12.43
C SER A 135 17.97 1.39 13.35
N VAL A 136 17.80 1.23 14.67
CA VAL A 136 18.40 2.06 15.71
C VAL A 136 19.21 1.18 16.65
N GLY A 137 20.43 1.61 16.98
CA GLY A 137 21.30 0.98 17.98
C GLY A 137 21.32 1.76 19.30
N ASN A 138 22.28 1.43 20.16
CA ASN A 138 22.50 2.18 21.40
C ASN A 138 22.77 3.66 21.11
N SER A 139 21.91 4.54 21.59
CA SER A 139 21.93 5.96 21.26
C SER A 139 21.31 6.80 22.37
N THR A 140 21.58 8.12 22.35
CA THR A 140 21.05 9.11 23.29
C THR A 140 20.26 10.15 22.52
N TRP A 141 19.12 10.54 23.04
CA TRP A 141 18.13 11.40 22.38
C TRP A 141 17.54 12.38 23.39
N TYR A 142 17.10 13.53 22.92
CA TYR A 142 16.51 14.56 23.77
C TYR A 142 15.08 14.20 24.18
N LEU A 143 14.62 14.75 25.30
CA LEU A 143 13.26 14.60 25.79
C LEU A 143 12.20 14.87 24.69
N GLY A 144 11.33 13.89 24.48
CA GLY A 144 10.18 13.98 23.56
C GLY A 144 10.47 13.58 22.12
N GLU A 145 11.72 13.25 21.76
CA GLU A 145 12.03 12.73 20.43
C GLU A 145 11.37 11.36 20.19
N LYS A 146 10.94 11.13 18.95
CA LYS A 146 10.22 9.92 18.53
C LYS A 146 11.08 9.06 17.62
N LEU A 147 11.20 7.78 17.96
CA LEU A 147 12.04 6.81 17.25
C LEU A 147 11.19 5.68 16.69
N ASN A 148 11.28 5.46 15.38
CA ASN A 148 10.65 4.32 14.69
C ASN A 148 11.66 3.20 14.52
N ILE A 149 11.46 2.12 15.27
CA ILE A 149 12.38 0.99 15.33
C ILE A 149 11.82 -0.17 14.51
N ILE A 150 12.61 -0.59 13.52
CA ILE A 150 12.35 -1.76 12.68
C ILE A 150 13.50 -2.73 12.90
N CYS A 151 13.19 -4.02 13.08
CA CYS A 151 14.19 -5.05 13.24
C CYS A 151 13.99 -6.16 12.20
N VAL A 152 15.09 -6.67 11.66
CA VAL A 152 15.13 -7.66 10.58
C VAL A 152 15.99 -8.83 11.02
N ALA A 153 15.48 -10.06 10.89
CA ALA A 153 16.22 -11.27 11.20
C ALA A 153 17.28 -11.55 10.13
N ALA A 154 18.43 -12.09 10.53
CA ALA A 154 19.44 -12.58 9.58
C ALA A 154 19.01 -13.91 8.95
N ASP A 155 19.67 -14.30 7.85
CA ASP A 155 19.40 -15.57 7.17
C ASP A 155 19.47 -16.77 8.13
N GLY A 156 18.42 -17.60 8.11
CA GLY A 156 18.31 -18.75 9.00
C GLY A 156 17.88 -18.41 10.43
N TRP A 157 17.38 -17.20 10.68
CA TRP A 157 16.78 -16.77 11.94
C TRP A 157 15.38 -16.19 11.70
N LYS A 158 14.55 -16.14 12.75
CA LYS A 158 13.25 -15.46 12.76
C LYS A 158 13.15 -14.55 13.99
N LEU A 159 12.47 -13.42 13.85
CA LEU A 159 12.11 -12.58 15.00
C LEU A 159 11.09 -13.34 15.84
N SER A 160 11.41 -13.60 17.11
CA SER A 160 10.59 -14.39 18.03
C SER A 160 9.75 -13.50 18.92
N ASN A 161 10.38 -12.57 19.63
CA ASN A 161 9.69 -11.61 20.49
C ASN A 161 10.55 -10.36 20.71
N ALA A 162 9.92 -9.30 21.22
CA ALA A 162 10.59 -8.11 21.68
C ALA A 162 9.95 -7.61 22.98
N THR A 163 10.75 -6.92 23.80
CA THR A 163 10.27 -6.27 25.02
C THR A 163 10.84 -4.87 25.15
N LEU A 164 10.01 -3.89 25.48
CA LEU A 164 10.40 -2.53 25.86
C LEU A 164 10.21 -2.37 27.36
N ASP A 165 11.28 -2.04 28.08
CA ASP A 165 11.29 -1.88 29.54
C ASP A 165 10.71 -3.10 30.29
N GLY A 166 10.99 -4.30 29.77
CA GLY A 166 10.50 -5.57 30.33
C GLY A 166 9.05 -5.91 30.01
N LYS A 167 8.33 -5.09 29.23
CA LYS A 167 6.97 -5.37 28.76
C LYS A 167 6.99 -5.85 27.31
N PRO A 168 6.12 -6.81 26.91
CA PRO A 168 6.01 -7.25 25.52
C PRO A 168 5.75 -6.08 24.56
N ALA A 169 6.43 -6.08 23.42
CA ALA A 169 6.27 -5.10 22.36
C ALA A 169 6.31 -5.79 20.99
N GLU A 170 5.54 -5.26 20.04
CA GLU A 170 5.54 -5.72 18.65
C GLU A 170 6.39 -4.79 17.77
N ILE A 171 7.08 -5.36 16.78
CA ILE A 171 7.93 -4.62 15.84
C ILE A 171 7.19 -4.55 14.49
N PRO A 172 7.10 -3.39 13.82
CA PRO A 172 7.77 -2.12 14.13
C PRO A 172 7.18 -1.37 15.34
N LEU A 173 8.03 -0.61 16.04
CA LEU A 173 7.69 0.07 17.30
C LEU A 173 8.06 1.56 17.25
N GLU A 174 7.14 2.45 17.67
CA GLU A 174 7.43 3.86 17.96
C GLU A 174 7.78 4.02 19.45
N VAL A 175 8.92 4.63 19.77
CA VAL A 175 9.37 4.95 21.14
C VAL A 175 9.50 6.46 21.29
N ILE A 176 8.89 7.03 22.33
CA ILE A 176 9.04 8.44 22.70
C ILE A 176 10.04 8.52 23.85
N MET A 177 11.09 9.32 23.70
CA MET A 177 12.16 9.41 24.69
C MET A 177 11.76 10.32 25.86
N ASP A 178 11.08 9.75 26.86
CA ASP A 178 10.67 10.44 28.09
C ASP A 178 11.50 10.06 29.33
N LYS A 179 12.22 8.94 29.23
CA LYS A 179 13.19 8.41 30.19
C LYS A 179 14.16 7.46 29.47
N ASP A 180 15.11 6.89 30.21
CA ASP A 180 15.93 5.80 29.68
C ASP A 180 15.08 4.57 29.35
N HIS A 181 15.24 4.06 28.13
CA HIS A 181 14.51 2.90 27.63
C HIS A 181 15.45 1.73 27.33
N ARG A 182 14.96 0.52 27.58
CA ARG A 182 15.67 -0.72 27.26
C ARG A 182 14.81 -1.61 26.37
N LEU A 183 15.21 -1.72 25.10
CA LEU A 183 14.61 -2.61 24.12
C LEU A 183 15.43 -3.90 24.04
N GLU A 184 14.81 -5.04 24.32
CA GLU A 184 15.39 -6.36 24.07
C GLU A 184 14.65 -7.02 22.90
N VAL A 185 15.38 -7.48 21.89
CA VAL A 185 14.83 -8.15 20.72
C VAL A 185 15.44 -9.54 20.61
N PHE A 186 14.59 -10.55 20.47
CA PHE A 186 14.98 -11.95 20.48
C PHE A 186 14.74 -12.55 19.10
N PHE A 187 15.81 -13.09 18.53
CA PHE A 187 15.80 -13.86 17.30
C PHE A 187 16.05 -15.33 17.64
N GLU A 188 15.26 -16.21 17.03
CA GLU A 188 15.42 -17.65 17.15
C GLU A 188 16.05 -18.24 15.89
N LYS A 189 17.05 -19.10 16.07
CA LYS A 189 17.67 -19.81 14.96
C LYS A 189 16.68 -20.81 14.39
N ILE A 190 16.49 -20.79 13.08
CA ILE A 190 15.73 -21.79 12.36
C ILE A 190 16.59 -23.06 12.31
N VAL A 191 16.30 -24.01 13.21
CA VAL A 191 16.98 -25.30 13.24
C VAL A 191 16.45 -26.15 12.09
N LYS A 192 17.17 -26.17 10.97
CA LYS A 192 16.97 -27.18 9.92
C LYS A 192 17.46 -28.51 10.46
N LYS A 193 16.56 -29.41 10.87
CA LYS A 193 16.93 -30.81 11.14
C LYS A 193 17.53 -31.38 9.85
N GLU A 194 18.77 -31.84 9.89
CA GLU A 194 19.32 -32.67 8.82
C GLU A 194 18.55 -33.98 8.81
N VAL A 195 17.62 -34.12 7.86
CA VAL A 195 16.92 -35.38 7.62
C VAL A 195 17.81 -36.21 6.70
N LYS A 196 18.50 -37.20 7.26
CA LYS A 196 19.36 -38.12 6.49
C LYS A 196 18.57 -39.35 6.06
N GLY A 197 18.54 -39.62 4.76
CA GLY A 197 17.95 -40.82 4.17
C GLY A 197 18.40 -41.01 2.73
N LYS A 198 18.30 -42.23 2.21
CA LYS A 198 18.63 -42.56 0.80
C LYS A 198 17.75 -41.82 -0.20
N TYR A 199 16.46 -41.69 0.11
CA TYR A 199 15.45 -41.03 -0.72
C TYR A 199 14.83 -39.88 0.05
N ILE A 200 14.72 -38.72 -0.61
CA ILE A 200 14.28 -37.47 0.02
C ILE A 200 13.08 -36.92 -0.72
N LEU A 201 12.01 -36.58 0.00
CA LEU A 201 10.90 -35.78 -0.51
C LEU A 201 10.88 -34.46 0.24
N ARG A 202 11.17 -33.37 -0.49
CA ARG A 202 11.03 -32.01 0.00
C ARG A 202 9.68 -31.45 -0.45
N ILE A 203 8.83 -31.09 0.50
CA ILE A 203 7.52 -30.50 0.22
C ILE A 203 7.61 -29.00 0.51
N ILE A 204 7.26 -28.19 -0.47
CA ILE A 204 7.29 -26.73 -0.40
C ILE A 204 5.96 -26.15 -0.87
N SER A 205 5.76 -24.85 -0.64
CA SER A 205 4.63 -24.11 -1.20
C SER A 205 5.06 -22.69 -1.49
N ASN A 206 4.40 -22.08 -2.49
CA ASN A 206 4.51 -20.66 -2.79
C ASN A 206 3.66 -19.79 -1.83
N ALA A 207 2.73 -20.37 -1.07
CA ALA A 207 1.92 -19.65 -0.09
C ALA A 207 2.52 -19.75 1.32
N ASP A 208 2.53 -18.61 2.03
CA ASP A 208 2.97 -18.55 3.43
C ASP A 208 2.05 -19.37 4.35
N ASN A 209 2.64 -19.98 5.38
CA ASN A 209 1.93 -20.78 6.39
C ASN A 209 1.12 -21.96 5.81
N ALA A 210 1.47 -22.43 4.61
CA ALA A 210 0.86 -23.61 4.03
C ALA A 210 1.13 -24.87 4.86
N ILE A 211 0.17 -25.78 4.83
CA ILE A 211 0.20 -27.06 5.55
C ILE A 211 -0.03 -28.17 4.52
N ALA A 212 0.74 -29.25 4.63
CA ALA A 212 0.50 -30.49 3.90
C ALA A 212 0.18 -31.63 4.86
N ILE A 213 -0.77 -32.46 4.48
CA ILE A 213 -1.08 -33.72 5.14
C ILE A 213 -0.26 -34.81 4.46
N VAL A 214 0.76 -35.31 5.15
CA VAL A 214 1.66 -36.35 4.67
C VAL A 214 1.36 -37.63 5.44
N ASN A 215 0.95 -38.70 4.73
CA ASN A 215 0.56 -39.97 5.35
C ASN A 215 -0.41 -39.79 6.52
N HIS A 216 -1.48 -39.01 6.31
CA HIS A 216 -2.51 -38.68 7.29
C HIS A 216 -2.06 -37.80 8.48
N THR A 217 -0.84 -37.28 8.46
CA THR A 217 -0.31 -36.38 9.51
C THR A 217 -0.06 -34.99 8.95
N SER A 218 -0.48 -33.96 9.70
CA SER A 218 -0.36 -32.56 9.28
C SER A 218 1.02 -31.99 9.59
N HIS A 219 1.65 -31.35 8.60
CA HIS A 219 2.97 -30.72 8.72
C HIS A 219 2.97 -29.30 8.14
N PRO A 220 3.52 -28.30 8.86
CA PRO A 220 3.75 -26.98 8.28
C PRO A 220 4.83 -27.07 7.20
N LEU A 221 4.69 -26.26 6.15
CA LEU A 221 5.65 -26.19 5.05
C LEU A 221 6.70 -25.08 5.27
N PRO A 222 7.95 -25.28 4.82
CA PRO A 222 8.45 -26.46 4.10
C PRO A 222 8.65 -27.68 5.02
N TYR A 223 8.36 -28.87 4.49
CA TYR A 223 8.55 -30.15 5.17
C TYR A 223 9.50 -31.05 4.39
N THR A 224 10.28 -31.89 5.06
CA THR A 224 11.19 -32.84 4.39
C THR A 224 11.08 -34.21 5.04
N LEU A 225 10.76 -35.20 4.21
CA LEU A 225 10.74 -36.61 4.56
C LEU A 225 11.98 -37.26 3.94
N ALA A 226 12.72 -38.05 4.71
CA ALA A 226 13.77 -38.90 4.17
C ALA A 226 13.58 -40.35 4.63
N LEU A 227 13.73 -41.29 3.70
CA LEU A 227 13.57 -42.72 3.92
C LEU A 227 14.78 -43.47 3.37
N ASN A 228 15.10 -44.64 3.93
CA ASN A 228 16.17 -45.51 3.43
C ASN A 228 15.67 -46.59 2.47
N GLU A 229 14.36 -46.84 2.47
CA GLU A 229 13.68 -47.82 1.64
C GLU A 229 12.60 -47.13 0.81
N THR A 230 12.26 -47.75 -0.32
CA THR A 230 11.20 -47.26 -1.18
C THR A 230 9.86 -47.37 -0.48
N ALA A 231 9.09 -46.28 -0.42
CA ALA A 231 7.77 -46.27 0.20
C ALA A 231 6.76 -45.46 -0.60
N LEU A 232 5.48 -45.80 -0.46
CA LEU A 232 4.38 -44.98 -0.94
C LEU A 232 4.15 -43.82 0.03
N VAL A 233 4.21 -42.59 -0.47
CA VAL A 233 3.96 -41.38 0.29
C VAL A 233 2.75 -40.68 -0.29
N THR A 234 1.75 -40.45 0.56
CA THR A 234 0.57 -39.68 0.20
C THR A 234 0.74 -38.25 0.69
N VAL A 235 0.50 -37.28 -0.20
CA VAL A 235 0.55 -35.85 0.12
C VAL A 235 -0.75 -35.18 -0.32
N GLU A 236 -1.37 -34.46 0.59
CA GLU A 236 -2.59 -33.69 0.34
C GLU A 236 -2.38 -32.26 0.85
N GLY A 237 -2.65 -31.27 -0.01
CA GLY A 237 -2.66 -29.86 0.38
C GLY A 237 -4.06 -29.41 0.78
N LEU A 238 -4.15 -28.44 1.69
CA LEU A 238 -5.42 -27.81 2.01
C LEU A 238 -5.93 -27.05 0.77
N TRP A 239 -7.17 -27.29 0.36
CA TRP A 239 -7.72 -26.66 -0.85
C TRP A 239 -7.77 -25.12 -0.79
N LYS A 240 -7.96 -24.56 0.41
CA LYS A 240 -8.11 -23.12 0.65
C LYS A 240 -7.26 -22.67 1.83
N LEU A 241 -6.50 -21.60 1.65
CA LEU A 241 -5.76 -20.92 2.72
C LEU A 241 -6.17 -19.44 2.81
N PRO A 242 -6.07 -18.81 4.00
CA PRO A 242 -6.34 -17.38 4.15
C PRO A 242 -5.30 -16.52 3.40
N TYR A 243 -5.73 -15.37 2.89
CA TYR A 243 -4.83 -14.38 2.27
C TYR A 243 -5.14 -12.95 2.75
N ASN A 244 -6.26 -12.36 2.34
CA ASN A 244 -6.66 -11.01 2.80
C ASN A 244 -8.18 -10.89 2.99
N SER A 245 -8.74 -9.67 3.03
CA SER A 245 -10.18 -9.44 3.19
C SER A 245 -11.01 -9.90 1.98
N THR A 246 -10.45 -9.91 0.78
CA THR A 246 -11.16 -10.10 -0.51
C THR A 246 -10.85 -11.45 -1.15
N HIS A 247 -9.59 -11.86 -1.11
CA HIS A 247 -9.05 -13.04 -1.76
C HIS A 247 -8.63 -14.11 -0.75
N ALA A 248 -8.50 -15.33 -1.26
CA ALA A 248 -7.94 -16.50 -0.60
C ALA A 248 -6.94 -17.17 -1.55
N TRP A 249 -6.05 -17.95 -0.98
CA TRP A 249 -5.20 -18.88 -1.74
C TRP A 249 -5.99 -20.15 -2.02
N TRP A 250 -5.97 -20.61 -3.26
CA TRP A 250 -6.62 -21.84 -3.71
C TRP A 250 -5.59 -22.78 -4.32
N LEU A 251 -5.54 -24.03 -3.85
CA LEU A 251 -4.58 -25.01 -4.36
C LEU A 251 -4.89 -25.34 -5.83
N GLY A 252 -4.03 -24.90 -6.75
CA GLY A 252 -4.23 -25.05 -8.19
C GLY A 252 -3.71 -26.38 -8.71
N TRP A 253 -2.44 -26.66 -8.44
CA TRP A 253 -1.77 -27.88 -8.88
C TRP A 253 -0.61 -28.26 -7.96
N TYR A 254 -0.17 -29.49 -8.11
CA TYR A 254 1.07 -30.00 -7.53
C TYR A 254 2.15 -30.03 -8.62
N ASN A 255 3.30 -29.44 -8.35
CA ASN A 255 4.46 -29.47 -9.24
C ASN A 255 5.51 -30.42 -8.65
N ILE A 256 5.71 -31.56 -9.29
CA ILE A 256 6.64 -32.59 -8.87
C ILE A 256 7.87 -32.50 -9.74
N THR A 257 9.01 -32.21 -9.13
CA THR A 257 10.31 -32.32 -9.79
C THR A 257 11.17 -33.31 -9.04
N GLY A 258 11.98 -34.11 -9.72
CA GLY A 258 12.82 -35.07 -9.02
C GLY A 258 13.78 -35.83 -9.92
N VAL A 259 14.66 -36.58 -9.28
CA VAL A 259 15.63 -37.44 -9.95
C VAL A 259 15.64 -38.79 -9.27
N THR A 260 15.44 -39.84 -10.05
CA THR A 260 15.66 -41.24 -9.65
C THR A 260 16.97 -41.74 -10.27
N GLU A 261 17.33 -43.00 -10.01
CA GLU A 261 18.50 -43.63 -10.65
C GLU A 261 18.37 -43.70 -12.18
N ASN A 262 17.15 -43.69 -12.72
CA ASN A 262 16.89 -43.95 -14.15
C ASN A 262 16.37 -42.74 -14.92
N GLU A 263 15.75 -41.76 -14.25
CA GLU A 263 15.04 -40.68 -14.94
C GLU A 263 14.92 -39.40 -14.09
N THR A 264 14.74 -38.29 -14.80
CA THR A 264 14.32 -37.00 -14.23
C THR A 264 12.81 -36.86 -14.37
N ILE A 265 12.12 -36.60 -13.27
CA ILE A 265 10.66 -36.42 -13.22
C ILE A 265 10.36 -34.93 -13.17
N ASN A 266 9.43 -34.48 -14.02
CA ASN A 266 8.87 -33.13 -14.03
C ASN A 266 7.40 -33.21 -14.44
N GLU A 267 6.52 -33.28 -13.45
CA GLU A 267 5.09 -33.50 -13.63
C GLU A 267 4.26 -32.43 -12.95
N ILE A 268 3.18 -32.01 -13.60
CA ILE A 268 2.19 -31.10 -13.05
C ILE A 268 0.88 -31.87 -12.89
N LEU A 269 0.37 -31.95 -11.66
CA LEU A 269 -0.88 -32.62 -11.33
C LEU A 269 -1.94 -31.58 -10.93
N PRO A 270 -2.94 -31.32 -11.78
CA PRO A 270 -4.01 -30.37 -11.48
C PRO A 270 -4.85 -30.83 -10.29
N TYR A 271 -5.07 -29.96 -9.31
CA TYR A 271 -5.81 -30.32 -8.08
C TYR A 271 -7.23 -30.83 -8.35
N HIS A 272 -7.91 -30.25 -9.35
CA HIS A 272 -9.27 -30.64 -9.71
C HIS A 272 -9.39 -32.06 -10.31
N LYS A 273 -8.27 -32.63 -10.77
CA LYS A 273 -8.18 -34.04 -11.24
C LYS A 273 -7.61 -34.94 -10.14
N PHE A 274 -6.68 -34.42 -9.35
CA PHE A 274 -5.97 -35.14 -8.31
C PHE A 274 -6.08 -34.36 -7.00
N ASN A 275 -7.10 -34.65 -6.19
CA ASN A 275 -7.26 -33.98 -4.88
C ASN A 275 -6.10 -34.29 -3.91
N LYS A 276 -5.42 -35.43 -4.10
CA LYS A 276 -4.20 -35.83 -3.41
C LYS A 276 -3.21 -36.46 -4.38
N THR A 277 -1.93 -36.41 -4.04
CA THR A 277 -0.85 -37.04 -4.79
C THR A 277 -0.33 -38.26 -4.05
N VAL A 278 -0.11 -39.35 -4.77
CA VAL A 278 0.54 -40.57 -4.26
C VAL A 278 1.85 -40.76 -5.01
N LEU A 279 2.97 -40.70 -4.29
CA LEU A 279 4.32 -40.82 -4.84
C LEU A 279 4.97 -42.11 -4.37
N ILE A 280 5.70 -42.80 -5.26
CA ILE A 280 6.64 -43.85 -4.86
C ILE A 280 7.98 -43.17 -4.60
N LEU A 281 8.36 -43.04 -3.33
CA LEU A 281 9.60 -42.39 -2.93
C LEU A 281 10.80 -43.33 -3.12
N ASN A 282 11.35 -43.34 -4.33
CA ASN A 282 12.51 -44.14 -4.76
C ASN A 282 13.68 -43.27 -5.28
N GLY A 283 13.67 -41.98 -4.98
CA GLY A 283 14.61 -40.98 -5.49
C GLY A 283 14.55 -39.70 -4.67
N ASN A 284 15.09 -38.62 -5.22
CA ASN A 284 15.04 -37.30 -4.60
C ASN A 284 14.03 -36.42 -5.33
N TYR A 285 13.01 -35.98 -4.62
CA TYR A 285 11.88 -35.25 -5.15
C TYR A 285 11.68 -33.93 -4.41
N THR A 286 11.24 -32.91 -5.14
CA THR A 286 10.62 -31.70 -4.63
C THR A 286 9.18 -31.66 -5.12
N LEU A 287 8.25 -31.60 -4.17
CA LEU A 287 6.83 -31.41 -4.41
C LEU A 287 6.43 -30.01 -3.97
N GLU A 288 6.08 -29.17 -4.93
CA GLU A 288 5.55 -27.84 -4.67
C GLU A 288 4.01 -27.86 -4.73
N LEU A 289 3.37 -27.47 -3.62
CA LEU A 289 1.95 -27.16 -3.58
C LEU A 289 1.77 -25.73 -4.08
N HIS A 290 1.31 -25.58 -5.31
CA HIS A 290 1.18 -24.29 -5.96
C HIS A 290 -0.24 -23.73 -5.78
N TYR A 291 -0.34 -22.69 -4.96
CA TYR A 291 -1.56 -21.95 -4.70
C TYR A 291 -1.68 -20.75 -5.66
N VAL A 292 -2.90 -20.49 -6.10
CA VAL A 292 -3.24 -19.29 -6.89
C VAL A 292 -4.22 -18.41 -6.13
N ARG A 293 -4.15 -17.10 -6.32
CA ARG A 293 -5.09 -16.16 -5.72
C ARG A 293 -6.45 -16.28 -6.40
N GLY A 294 -7.51 -16.22 -5.61
CA GLY A 294 -8.88 -16.10 -6.11
C GLY A 294 -9.79 -15.48 -5.07
N LEU A 295 -10.96 -15.00 -5.47
CA LEU A 295 -11.95 -14.43 -4.57
C LEU A 295 -12.35 -15.43 -3.49
N LYS A 296 -12.65 -14.96 -2.27
CA LYS A 296 -13.03 -15.84 -1.14
C LYS A 296 -14.22 -16.77 -1.44
N ASN A 297 -15.14 -16.30 -2.28
CA ASN A 297 -16.39 -16.97 -2.62
C ASN A 297 -16.41 -17.51 -4.06
N LEU A 298 -15.31 -17.37 -4.81
CA LEU A 298 -15.19 -17.87 -6.19
C LEU A 298 -13.75 -18.39 -6.42
N PRO A 299 -13.52 -19.71 -6.29
CA PRO A 299 -12.19 -20.30 -6.39
C PRO A 299 -11.44 -19.92 -7.67
N TYR A 300 -10.13 -19.68 -7.53
CA TYR A 300 -9.18 -19.39 -8.61
C TYR A 300 -9.40 -18.10 -9.42
N VAL A 301 -10.59 -17.49 -9.35
CA VAL A 301 -10.89 -16.26 -10.10
C VAL A 301 -10.36 -15.07 -9.31
N LEU A 302 -9.36 -14.38 -9.85
CA LEU A 302 -8.79 -13.17 -9.27
C LEU A 302 -9.81 -12.02 -9.29
N LYS A 303 -10.56 -11.91 -10.40
CA LYS A 303 -11.54 -10.84 -10.60
C LYS A 303 -12.64 -11.26 -11.57
N VAL A 304 -13.87 -10.84 -11.26
CA VAL A 304 -15.04 -11.05 -12.11
C VAL A 304 -15.43 -9.73 -12.76
N TRP A 305 -15.66 -9.82 -14.04
CA TRP A 305 -15.86 -8.69 -14.92
C TRP A 305 -17.22 -8.87 -15.62
N THR A 306 -18.22 -8.07 -15.24
CA THR A 306 -19.61 -8.16 -15.73
C THR A 306 -20.12 -6.85 -16.30
N LYS A 307 -21.25 -6.91 -17.01
CA LYS A 307 -21.98 -5.70 -17.46
C LYS A 307 -22.48 -4.86 -16.28
N ARG A 308 -23.05 -5.51 -15.28
CA ARG A 308 -23.54 -4.88 -14.05
C ARG A 308 -22.45 -4.80 -12.99
N GLU A 309 -22.47 -3.75 -12.17
CA GLU A 309 -21.62 -3.61 -10.98
C GLU A 309 -22.09 -4.58 -9.90
N LEU A 310 -21.22 -5.52 -9.52
CA LEU A 310 -21.50 -6.58 -8.53
C LEU A 310 -21.25 -6.12 -7.08
N CYS A 311 -20.34 -5.17 -6.90
CA CYS A 311 -19.92 -4.62 -5.61
C CYS A 311 -19.25 -3.24 -5.86
N PRO A 312 -19.37 -2.25 -4.95
CA PRO A 312 -18.63 -0.97 -5.05
C PRO A 312 -17.10 -1.13 -5.17
N ASP A 313 -16.55 -2.29 -4.79
CA ASP A 313 -15.11 -2.59 -4.84
C ASP A 313 -14.66 -3.33 -6.11
N LEU A 314 -15.55 -3.60 -7.07
CA LEU A 314 -15.24 -4.30 -8.33
C LEU A 314 -15.55 -3.41 -9.55
N PRO A 315 -14.55 -3.03 -10.36
CA PRO A 315 -14.71 -2.01 -11.39
C PRO A 315 -15.58 -2.44 -12.58
N LYS A 316 -16.26 -1.44 -13.15
CA LYS A 316 -17.09 -1.49 -14.36
C LYS A 316 -16.28 -1.86 -15.60
N ILE A 317 -16.91 -2.48 -16.58
CA ILE A 317 -16.29 -2.70 -17.91
C ILE A 317 -16.91 -1.86 -18.99
N PHE A 318 -18.24 -1.91 -19.15
CA PHE A 318 -18.77 -1.48 -20.44
C PHE A 318 -19.16 0.01 -20.38
N PRO A 319 -18.60 0.86 -21.27
CA PRO A 319 -19.09 2.21 -21.42
C PRO A 319 -20.59 2.16 -21.79
N LYS A 320 -21.34 3.10 -21.22
CA LYS A 320 -22.78 3.30 -21.41
C LYS A 320 -23.09 3.53 -22.90
N TYR A 321 -23.25 2.48 -23.70
CA TYR A 321 -23.76 2.60 -25.07
C TYR A 321 -25.26 2.36 -25.06
N GLY A 322 -26.02 3.46 -24.89
CA GLY A 322 -27.42 3.60 -25.33
C GLY A 322 -28.51 2.75 -24.64
N GLU A 323 -28.22 1.57 -24.11
CA GLU A 323 -29.24 0.66 -23.59
C GLU A 323 -29.34 0.75 -22.06
N LYS A 324 -30.50 1.17 -21.57
CA LYS A 324 -30.85 1.25 -20.15
C LYS A 324 -31.18 -0.12 -19.52
N ILE A 325 -31.06 -1.22 -20.26
CA ILE A 325 -31.55 -2.55 -19.85
C ILE A 325 -30.38 -3.52 -19.92
N TRP A 326 -29.89 -3.94 -18.74
CA TRP A 326 -28.92 -5.03 -18.61
C TRP A 326 -29.54 -6.33 -19.15
N GLY A 327 -28.76 -7.27 -19.69
CA GLY A 327 -29.31 -8.52 -20.22
C GLY A 327 -29.75 -9.53 -19.14
N CYS A 328 -29.21 -9.41 -17.93
CA CYS A 328 -29.54 -10.23 -16.75
C CYS A 328 -28.98 -9.59 -15.48
N ASP A 329 -29.47 -10.07 -14.35
CA ASP A 329 -28.86 -9.89 -13.03
C ASP A 329 -27.74 -10.91 -12.81
N VAL A 330 -26.79 -10.56 -11.94
CA VAL A 330 -25.64 -11.40 -11.63
C VAL A 330 -25.31 -11.36 -10.14
N SER A 331 -24.94 -12.51 -9.57
CA SER A 331 -24.47 -12.65 -8.18
C SER A 331 -23.32 -13.66 -8.11
N ILE A 332 -22.54 -13.61 -7.03
CA ILE A 332 -21.53 -14.64 -6.71
C ILE A 332 -22.03 -15.40 -5.50
N GLU A 333 -22.27 -16.70 -5.67
CA GLU A 333 -22.83 -17.57 -4.65
C GLU A 333 -22.03 -18.87 -4.59
N LYS A 334 -21.60 -19.28 -3.39
CA LYS A 334 -21.10 -20.64 -3.10
C LYS A 334 -20.14 -21.23 -4.16
N GLY A 335 -19.16 -20.45 -4.63
CA GLY A 335 -18.15 -20.92 -5.57
C GLY A 335 -18.53 -20.86 -7.05
N TYR A 336 -19.62 -20.18 -7.41
CA TYR A 336 -20.03 -19.94 -8.79
C TYR A 336 -20.56 -18.52 -9.01
N VAL A 337 -20.55 -18.08 -10.27
CA VAL A 337 -21.24 -16.87 -10.73
C VAL A 337 -22.62 -17.30 -11.21
N ARG A 338 -23.67 -16.66 -10.70
CA ARG A 338 -25.06 -16.91 -11.05
C ARG A 338 -25.59 -15.76 -11.89
N PHE A 339 -26.21 -16.07 -13.02
CA PHE A 339 -26.91 -15.15 -13.91
C PHE A 339 -28.40 -15.48 -13.85
N TYR A 340 -29.25 -14.50 -13.59
CA TYR A 340 -30.68 -14.71 -13.37
C TYR A 340 -31.48 -13.48 -13.82
N ASN A 341 -32.83 -13.58 -13.83
CA ASN A 341 -33.71 -12.48 -14.22
C ASN A 341 -33.32 -11.88 -15.59
N PHE A 342 -33.24 -12.74 -16.60
CA PHE A 342 -32.84 -12.32 -17.94
C PHE A 342 -33.86 -11.35 -18.54
N HIS A 343 -33.37 -10.19 -18.96
CA HIS A 343 -34.14 -9.23 -19.71
C HIS A 343 -34.04 -9.55 -21.20
N LYS A 344 -35.12 -9.25 -21.92
CA LYS A 344 -35.28 -9.56 -23.34
C LYS A 344 -34.16 -8.92 -24.18
N TYR A 345 -33.15 -9.72 -24.55
CA TYR A 345 -32.05 -9.29 -25.44
C TYR A 345 -32.51 -9.24 -26.90
N SER A 346 -33.37 -10.18 -27.30
CA SER A 346 -34.10 -10.17 -28.58
C SER A 346 -35.48 -10.82 -28.39
N THR A 347 -36.30 -10.90 -29.45
CA THR A 347 -37.64 -11.54 -29.39
C THR A 347 -37.65 -13.00 -28.91
N TRP A 348 -36.49 -13.67 -28.86
CA TRP A 348 -36.38 -15.12 -28.79
C TRP A 348 -35.13 -15.62 -28.04
N ARG A 349 -34.28 -14.73 -27.49
CA ARG A 349 -33.01 -15.12 -26.85
C ARG A 349 -32.71 -14.34 -25.56
N SER A 350 -32.12 -15.04 -24.60
CA SER A 350 -31.44 -14.51 -23.42
C SER A 350 -29.92 -14.60 -23.61
N ARG A 351 -29.15 -13.71 -22.98
CA ARG A 351 -27.69 -13.67 -23.09
C ARG A 351 -27.03 -13.21 -21.79
N PHE A 352 -25.92 -13.83 -21.40
CA PHE A 352 -25.02 -13.26 -20.40
C PHE A 352 -23.62 -13.04 -20.99
N ASN A 353 -22.87 -12.14 -20.37
CA ASN A 353 -21.46 -11.90 -20.68
C ASN A 353 -20.67 -11.78 -19.39
N VAL A 354 -19.54 -12.48 -19.31
CA VAL A 354 -18.63 -12.40 -18.17
C VAL A 354 -17.19 -12.61 -18.63
N LEU A 355 -16.28 -11.85 -18.04
CA LEU A 355 -14.85 -12.10 -18.13
C LEU A 355 -14.37 -12.56 -16.75
N LEU A 356 -13.60 -13.63 -16.70
CA LEU A 356 -13.00 -14.17 -15.48
C LEU A 356 -11.50 -13.99 -15.60
N GLU A 357 -10.91 -13.18 -14.73
CA GLU A 357 -9.48 -12.96 -14.65
C GLU A 357 -8.85 -13.91 -13.65
N PHE A 358 -7.66 -14.42 -13.95
CA PHE A 358 -6.93 -15.40 -13.16
C PHE A 358 -5.59 -14.86 -12.69
N ASP A 359 -5.01 -15.51 -11.68
CA ASP A 359 -3.73 -15.12 -11.12
C ASP A 359 -2.56 -15.34 -12.11
N GLU A 360 -1.41 -14.72 -11.81
CA GLU A 360 -0.17 -14.99 -12.53
C GLU A 360 0.20 -16.47 -12.50
N GLY A 361 0.75 -16.96 -13.60
CA GLY A 361 1.14 -18.36 -13.74
C GLY A 361 -0.01 -19.31 -14.12
N VAL A 362 -1.27 -18.87 -14.12
CA VAL A 362 -2.39 -19.65 -14.67
C VAL A 362 -2.46 -19.47 -16.19
N ASN A 363 -2.43 -20.56 -16.96
CA ASN A 363 -2.57 -20.51 -18.42
C ASN A 363 -3.64 -21.46 -18.99
N ASN A 364 -4.16 -22.37 -18.18
CA ASN A 364 -5.24 -23.27 -18.58
C ASN A 364 -6.28 -23.37 -17.45
N VAL A 365 -7.55 -23.31 -17.82
CA VAL A 365 -8.66 -23.23 -16.87
C VAL A 365 -9.76 -24.17 -17.31
N THR A 366 -10.28 -24.94 -16.36
CA THR A 366 -11.40 -25.84 -16.54
C THR A 366 -12.65 -25.17 -15.98
N ILE A 367 -13.59 -24.80 -16.84
CA ILE A 367 -14.83 -24.11 -16.48
C ILE A 367 -16.02 -25.04 -16.69
N MET A 368 -16.94 -25.03 -15.73
CA MET A 368 -18.24 -25.67 -15.81
C MET A 368 -19.33 -24.62 -15.97
N VAL A 369 -20.19 -24.80 -16.96
CA VAL A 369 -21.40 -24.01 -17.17
C VAL A 369 -22.60 -24.93 -17.12
N TRP A 370 -23.66 -24.54 -16.40
CA TRP A 370 -24.93 -25.28 -16.34
C TRP A 370 -26.10 -24.32 -16.10
N ASP A 371 -27.33 -24.78 -16.30
CA ASP A 371 -28.56 -24.02 -16.04
C ASP A 371 -29.54 -24.78 -15.15
N ASN A 372 -30.61 -24.11 -14.69
CA ASN A 372 -31.65 -24.69 -13.84
C ASN A 372 -32.88 -25.20 -14.61
N TRP A 373 -32.82 -25.26 -15.94
CA TRP A 373 -34.02 -25.45 -16.75
C TRP A 373 -34.36 -26.93 -16.91
N SER A 374 -35.63 -27.28 -16.69
CA SER A 374 -36.08 -28.68 -16.59
C SER A 374 -36.25 -29.38 -17.94
N THR A 375 -36.28 -28.62 -19.04
CA THR A 375 -36.71 -29.12 -20.34
C THR A 375 -35.65 -28.85 -21.38
N VAL A 376 -35.04 -29.91 -21.92
CA VAL A 376 -34.08 -29.77 -23.03
C VAL A 376 -34.82 -29.23 -24.26
N VAL A 377 -34.61 -27.95 -24.58
CA VAL A 377 -35.21 -27.33 -25.77
C VAL A 377 -34.45 -27.83 -27.00
N ARG A 378 -35.04 -28.78 -27.74
CA ARG A 378 -34.53 -29.18 -29.06
C ARG A 378 -34.98 -28.15 -30.10
N SER A 379 -34.03 -27.66 -30.91
CA SER A 379 -34.13 -27.37 -32.35
C SER A 379 -33.45 -26.05 -32.79
N ASP A 380 -32.78 -26.12 -33.95
CA ASP A 380 -32.58 -25.15 -35.07
C ASP A 380 -32.50 -23.62 -34.87
N VAL A 381 -32.39 -23.14 -33.62
CA VAL A 381 -32.62 -21.73 -33.24
C VAL A 381 -31.45 -21.15 -32.41
N TYR A 382 -30.44 -21.96 -32.09
CA TYR A 382 -29.31 -21.60 -31.22
C TYR A 382 -28.22 -20.84 -31.98
N GLY A 383 -27.65 -19.79 -31.38
CA GLY A 383 -26.44 -19.14 -31.90
C GLY A 383 -25.60 -18.40 -30.86
N ASP A 384 -24.29 -18.65 -30.96
CA ASP A 384 -23.07 -18.02 -30.40
C ASP A 384 -22.87 -17.94 -28.86
N VAL A 385 -21.67 -18.04 -28.23
CA VAL A 385 -20.25 -18.31 -28.59
C VAL A 385 -19.49 -18.65 -27.26
N VAL A 386 -18.48 -19.53 -27.24
CA VAL A 386 -17.51 -19.67 -26.10
C VAL A 386 -16.09 -19.41 -26.62
N ILE A 387 -15.48 -18.26 -26.25
CA ILE A 387 -14.08 -17.94 -26.63
C ILE A 387 -13.22 -17.89 -25.35
N PRO A 388 -12.50 -18.95 -25.00
CA PRO A 388 -11.41 -18.84 -24.03
C PRO A 388 -10.35 -17.86 -24.55
N MET A 389 -10.02 -16.83 -23.76
CA MET A 389 -9.09 -15.76 -24.13
C MET A 389 -7.84 -15.78 -23.22
N ARG A 390 -6.75 -15.16 -23.70
CA ARG A 390 -5.59 -14.72 -22.89
C ARG A 390 -5.44 -13.23 -23.16
N LEU A 391 -5.43 -12.40 -22.13
CA LEU A 391 -5.26 -10.94 -22.27
C LEU A 391 -3.82 -10.57 -21.88
N GLU A 392 -2.91 -10.61 -22.85
CA GLU A 392 -1.62 -9.95 -22.75
C GLU A 392 -1.55 -8.79 -23.75
N GLY A 393 -1.69 -7.56 -23.25
CA GLY A 393 -1.53 -6.37 -24.08
C GLY A 393 -2.78 -6.00 -24.89
N GLN A 394 -2.71 -4.81 -25.48
CA GLN A 394 -3.85 -3.95 -25.83
C GLN A 394 -4.86 -4.53 -26.83
N LEU A 395 -6.13 -4.24 -26.52
CA LEU A 395 -7.27 -4.04 -27.40
C LEU A 395 -7.60 -5.20 -28.36
N PHE A 396 -8.70 -5.92 -28.09
CA PHE A 396 -9.21 -6.92 -29.04
C PHE A 396 -10.62 -6.67 -29.54
N LEU A 397 -10.72 -6.97 -30.85
CA LEU A 397 -11.89 -6.95 -31.69
C LEU A 397 -12.69 -8.23 -31.43
N GLU A 398 -13.99 -8.11 -31.15
CA GLU A 398 -14.93 -9.21 -31.26
C GLU A 398 -14.95 -9.69 -32.73
N LEU A 399 -14.35 -10.85 -32.99
CA LEU A 399 -14.54 -11.57 -34.24
C LEU A 399 -15.81 -12.39 -34.08
N CYS A 400 -16.92 -11.91 -34.67
CA CYS A 400 -18.14 -12.70 -34.77
C CYS A 400 -17.80 -14.07 -35.42
N GLY A 401 -17.91 -15.16 -34.66
CA GLY A 401 -17.48 -16.47 -35.09
C GLY A 401 -18.22 -17.63 -34.42
N TYR A 402 -19.34 -18.00 -35.04
CA TYR A 402 -19.99 -19.32 -35.17
C TYR A 402 -20.69 -19.99 -33.98
N ASP A 403 -21.83 -20.62 -34.33
CA ASP A 403 -22.86 -21.20 -33.47
C ASP A 403 -22.37 -22.39 -32.64
N PHE A 404 -22.20 -22.19 -31.33
CA PHE A 404 -22.07 -23.29 -30.37
C PHE A 404 -23.44 -23.56 -29.73
N MET A 405 -23.95 -24.79 -29.89
CA MET A 405 -25.26 -25.19 -29.36
C MET A 405 -25.07 -25.82 -27.98
N ALA A 406 -25.31 -25.04 -26.92
CA ALA A 406 -25.44 -25.60 -25.58
C ALA A 406 -26.90 -26.04 -25.34
N TYR A 407 -27.13 -27.34 -25.19
CA TYR A 407 -28.40 -27.86 -24.66
C TYR A 407 -28.51 -27.54 -23.16
N SER A 408 -29.73 -27.23 -22.72
CA SER A 408 -30.05 -27.08 -21.30
C SER A 408 -29.83 -28.40 -20.55
N GLY A 409 -29.30 -28.30 -19.32
CA GLY A 409 -28.98 -29.45 -18.46
C GLY A 409 -27.64 -30.12 -18.73
N GLU A 410 -26.88 -29.69 -19.75
CA GLU A 410 -25.56 -30.25 -20.04
C GLU A 410 -24.44 -29.61 -19.23
N ARG A 411 -23.46 -30.44 -18.84
CA ARG A 411 -22.23 -30.01 -18.19
C ARG A 411 -21.13 -29.94 -19.24
N TYR A 412 -20.68 -28.73 -19.55
CA TYR A 412 -19.57 -28.54 -20.49
C TYR A 412 -18.27 -28.26 -19.75
N VAL A 413 -17.19 -28.81 -20.29
CA VAL A 413 -15.81 -28.51 -19.90
C VAL A 413 -15.00 -28.27 -21.15
N PHE A 414 -14.45 -27.07 -21.31
CA PHE A 414 -13.61 -26.69 -22.45
C PHE A 414 -12.19 -26.32 -22.01
N SER A 415 -11.20 -26.62 -22.85
CA SER A 415 -9.80 -26.16 -22.74
C SER A 415 -9.30 -25.75 -24.12
N ALA A 416 -8.66 -24.58 -24.28
CA ALA A 416 -8.13 -24.12 -25.57
C ALA A 416 -6.81 -23.37 -25.43
N TRP A 417 -6.07 -23.28 -26.53
CA TRP A 417 -4.74 -22.68 -26.61
C TRP A 417 -4.71 -21.59 -27.70
N LEU A 418 -4.05 -20.46 -27.42
CA LEU A 418 -3.86 -19.38 -28.39
C LEU A 418 -2.36 -19.12 -28.58
N LYS A 419 -1.96 -18.72 -29.80
CA LYS A 419 -0.61 -18.19 -30.06
C LYS A 419 -0.68 -16.77 -30.61
N PRO A 420 0.28 -15.89 -30.27
CA PRO A 420 0.41 -14.61 -30.94
C PRO A 420 0.77 -14.84 -32.42
N TYR A 421 -0.03 -14.25 -33.32
CA TYR A 421 0.26 -14.23 -34.75
C TYR A 421 0.60 -12.80 -35.17
N SER A 422 1.76 -12.65 -35.79
CA SER A 422 2.14 -11.44 -36.51
C SER A 422 2.40 -11.85 -37.95
N GLY A 423 1.58 -11.36 -38.88
CA GLY A 423 1.66 -11.75 -40.28
C GLY A 423 0.71 -10.96 -41.17
N VAL A 424 0.90 -11.14 -42.48
CA VAL A 424 0.06 -10.53 -43.50
C VAL A 424 -1.14 -11.43 -43.74
N TYR A 425 -2.35 -10.91 -43.57
CA TYR A 425 -3.60 -11.61 -43.80
C TYR A 425 -4.28 -11.07 -45.06
N VAL A 426 -4.47 -11.91 -46.08
CA VAL A 426 -5.08 -11.50 -47.35
C VAL A 426 -6.46 -12.12 -47.46
N THR A 427 -7.50 -11.29 -47.67
CA THR A 427 -8.87 -11.72 -47.96
C THR A 427 -9.32 -11.19 -49.31
N THR A 428 -10.40 -11.69 -49.90
CA THR A 428 -11.02 -11.09 -51.08
C THR A 428 -12.37 -10.45 -50.76
N ASP A 429 -12.64 -9.28 -51.33
CA ASP A 429 -13.94 -8.61 -51.20
C ASP A 429 -15.01 -9.29 -52.07
N GLU A 430 -16.26 -8.81 -51.96
CA GLU A 430 -17.40 -9.34 -52.74
C GLU A 430 -17.26 -9.15 -54.27
N HIS A 431 -16.29 -8.34 -54.71
CA HIS A 431 -15.94 -8.12 -56.11
C HIS A 431 -14.65 -8.86 -56.51
N GLY A 432 -14.11 -9.73 -55.64
CA GLY A 432 -12.92 -10.54 -55.90
C GLY A 432 -11.58 -9.79 -55.77
N ARG A 433 -11.56 -8.59 -55.21
CA ARG A 433 -10.33 -7.81 -55.00
C ARG A 433 -9.64 -8.23 -53.71
N GLU A 434 -8.32 -8.42 -53.74
CA GLU A 434 -7.54 -8.73 -52.55
C GLU A 434 -7.47 -7.53 -51.59
N ILE A 435 -7.86 -7.76 -50.35
CA ILE A 435 -7.68 -6.90 -49.19
C ILE A 435 -6.55 -7.51 -48.36
N VAL A 436 -5.40 -6.85 -48.39
CA VAL A 436 -4.24 -7.20 -47.58
C VAL A 436 -4.29 -6.44 -46.26
N ARG A 437 -4.29 -7.17 -45.14
CA ARG A 437 -4.23 -6.61 -43.77
C ARG A 437 -2.96 -7.07 -43.08
N ASN A 438 -2.11 -6.13 -42.68
CA ASN A 438 -0.99 -6.46 -41.80
C ASN A 438 -1.52 -6.58 -40.37
N LEU A 439 -1.52 -7.80 -39.85
CA LEU A 439 -1.91 -8.12 -38.49
C LEU A 439 -0.64 -8.22 -37.65
N THR A 440 -0.52 -7.38 -36.63
CA THR A 440 0.60 -7.43 -35.69
C THR A 440 0.01 -7.72 -34.32
N TYR A 441 0.47 -8.79 -33.66
CA TYR A 441 -0.03 -9.23 -32.35
C TYR A 441 -1.54 -9.57 -32.33
N VAL A 442 -2.03 -10.21 -33.38
CA VAL A 442 -3.42 -10.71 -33.38
C VAL A 442 -3.45 -12.12 -32.78
N PRO A 443 -4.26 -12.40 -31.76
CA PRO A 443 -4.39 -13.72 -31.17
C PRO A 443 -5.10 -14.60 -32.19
N VAL A 444 -4.46 -15.71 -32.55
CA VAL A 444 -5.09 -16.75 -33.35
C VAL A 444 -5.34 -17.93 -32.44
N VAL A 445 -6.55 -18.49 -32.51
CA VAL A 445 -6.87 -19.76 -31.88
C VAL A 445 -6.03 -20.85 -32.54
N VAL A 446 -5.15 -21.48 -31.77
CA VAL A 446 -4.32 -22.57 -32.24
C VAL A 446 -4.72 -23.83 -31.47
N GLY A 447 -5.62 -24.59 -32.06
CA GLY A 447 -6.18 -25.82 -31.48
C GLY A 447 -7.67 -25.68 -31.18
N LEU A 448 -8.43 -26.73 -31.47
CA LEU A 448 -9.87 -26.80 -31.18
C LEU A 448 -10.08 -26.86 -29.66
N PRO A 449 -11.08 -26.15 -29.09
CA PRO A 449 -11.49 -26.37 -27.71
C PRO A 449 -11.82 -27.86 -27.52
N ARG A 450 -11.16 -28.53 -26.57
CA ARG A 450 -11.50 -29.92 -26.23
C ARG A 450 -12.72 -29.92 -25.31
N ILE A 451 -13.81 -30.52 -25.75
CA ILE A 451 -14.99 -30.81 -24.92
C ILE A 451 -14.75 -32.14 -24.23
N LEU A 452 -14.64 -32.16 -22.89
CA LEU A 452 -14.33 -33.41 -22.16
C LEU A 452 -15.57 -34.27 -21.89
N GLU A 453 -16.72 -33.66 -21.66
CA GLU A 453 -18.00 -34.34 -21.43
C GLU A 453 -19.12 -33.53 -22.12
N CYS A 454 -20.01 -34.23 -22.82
CA CYS A 454 -21.23 -33.71 -23.45
C CYS A 454 -22.33 -34.72 -23.13
N SER A 455 -23.33 -34.33 -22.35
CA SER A 455 -24.28 -35.26 -21.73
C SER A 455 -25.71 -34.98 -22.17
N GLY A 456 -26.09 -35.39 -23.38
CA GLY A 456 -27.44 -35.13 -23.91
C GLY A 456 -27.96 -36.04 -25.03
N ILE A 457 -27.22 -37.07 -25.45
CA ILE A 457 -27.70 -38.03 -26.48
C ILE A 457 -27.52 -39.46 -25.94
N PRO A 458 -28.61 -40.20 -25.67
CA PRO A 458 -28.53 -41.64 -25.61
C PRO A 458 -28.30 -42.14 -27.05
N ASP A 459 -27.17 -42.84 -27.26
CA ASP A 459 -26.97 -43.85 -28.32
C ASP A 459 -25.96 -43.64 -29.46
N ILE A 460 -25.07 -42.63 -29.48
CA ILE A 460 -23.87 -42.71 -30.38
C ILE A 460 -22.64 -42.01 -29.78
N PRO A 461 -21.66 -42.76 -29.21
CA PRO A 461 -20.31 -42.23 -29.06
C PRO A 461 -19.63 -42.22 -30.45
N TYR A 462 -19.17 -41.07 -30.93
CA TYR A 462 -18.26 -41.05 -32.08
C TYR A 462 -16.90 -41.60 -31.61
N PRO A 463 -16.48 -42.79 -32.05
CA PRO A 463 -15.19 -43.32 -31.67
C PRO A 463 -14.13 -42.56 -32.48
N GLU A 464 -13.08 -42.12 -31.79
CA GLU A 464 -11.75 -41.78 -32.32
C GLU A 464 -11.43 -40.33 -32.75
N TYR A 465 -12.35 -39.37 -32.76
CA TYR A 465 -11.97 -37.96 -32.96
C TYR A 465 -12.69 -37.03 -31.99
N GLY A 466 -11.92 -36.36 -31.12
CA GLY A 466 -12.37 -35.26 -30.27
C GLY A 466 -12.62 -33.99 -31.07
N GLU A 467 -13.48 -34.08 -32.08
CA GLU A 467 -13.93 -32.96 -32.88
C GLU A 467 -15.36 -32.60 -32.43
N ILE A 468 -15.57 -31.29 -32.31
CA ILE A 468 -16.85 -30.63 -32.06
C ILE A 468 -17.95 -31.28 -32.92
N CYS A 469 -19.16 -31.46 -32.38
CA CYS A 469 -20.34 -31.98 -33.10
C CYS A 469 -20.80 -31.17 -34.33
N SER A 470 -19.99 -30.24 -34.82
CA SER A 470 -20.06 -29.65 -36.14
C SER A 470 -18.69 -29.09 -36.49
N CYS A 471 -18.09 -29.57 -37.58
CA CYS A 471 -16.93 -28.90 -38.17
C CYS A 471 -17.41 -27.59 -38.84
N PRO A 472 -16.72 -26.45 -38.64
CA PRO A 472 -16.57 -25.59 -39.81
C PRO A 472 -15.21 -24.90 -39.97
N SER A 473 -14.94 -24.64 -41.24
CA SER A 473 -13.79 -24.00 -41.86
C SER A 473 -13.58 -22.54 -41.45
N LEU A 474 -12.34 -22.17 -41.11
CA LEU A 474 -11.84 -20.81 -40.84
C LEU A 474 -11.90 -19.83 -42.05
N LYS A 475 -12.62 -20.13 -43.13
CA LYS A 475 -12.63 -19.33 -44.37
C LYS A 475 -13.70 -18.23 -44.48
N GLY A 476 -14.51 -17.97 -43.45
CA GLY A 476 -15.64 -17.03 -43.56
C GLY A 476 -15.40 -15.62 -43.00
N ARG A 477 -15.30 -14.64 -43.92
CA ARG A 477 -15.61 -13.20 -43.80
C ARG A 477 -15.46 -12.51 -42.41
N LEU A 478 -14.39 -11.74 -42.27
CA LEU A 478 -14.27 -10.59 -41.34
C LEU A 478 -15.33 -9.53 -41.68
N GLY A 479 -16.54 -9.66 -41.14
CA GLY A 479 -17.63 -8.69 -41.27
C GLY A 479 -17.39 -7.40 -40.46
N THR A 480 -17.79 -6.29 -41.07
CA THR A 480 -18.00 -4.90 -40.60
C THR A 480 -17.62 -4.47 -39.14
N PRO A 481 -17.00 -3.28 -38.96
CA PRO A 481 -16.49 -2.75 -37.68
C PRO A 481 -17.55 -2.26 -36.67
N TRP A 482 -18.82 -2.65 -36.80
CA TRP A 482 -19.94 -2.09 -36.01
C TRP A 482 -20.31 -2.90 -34.75
N ASN A 483 -19.78 -4.12 -34.57
CA ASN A 483 -19.98 -4.95 -33.37
C ASN A 483 -18.63 -5.31 -32.74
N VAL A 484 -17.98 -4.35 -32.11
CA VAL A 484 -16.70 -4.58 -31.43
C VAL A 484 -16.91 -4.46 -29.92
N THR A 485 -17.00 -5.59 -29.23
CA THR A 485 -16.89 -5.61 -27.76
C THR A 485 -15.43 -5.37 -27.35
N ILE A 486 -15.14 -4.19 -26.82
CA ILE A 486 -13.82 -3.86 -26.26
C ILE A 486 -13.73 -4.44 -24.85
N LEU A 487 -12.80 -5.37 -24.64
CA LEU A 487 -12.50 -5.95 -23.33
C LEU A 487 -11.44 -5.13 -22.58
N PRO A 488 -11.49 -5.10 -21.23
CA PRO A 488 -10.49 -4.41 -20.42
C PRO A 488 -9.15 -5.13 -20.54
N ASN A 489 -8.05 -4.38 -20.57
CA ASN A 489 -6.72 -4.98 -20.43
C ASN A 489 -6.51 -5.37 -18.96
N THR A 490 -6.49 -6.67 -18.67
CA THR A 490 -6.27 -7.19 -17.32
C THR A 490 -4.79 -7.35 -16.99
N GLY A 491 -3.92 -7.50 -18.00
CA GLY A 491 -2.52 -7.89 -17.80
C GLY A 491 -2.34 -9.34 -17.31
N HIS A 492 -3.42 -10.12 -17.29
CA HIS A 492 -3.47 -11.49 -16.74
C HIS A 492 -4.24 -12.43 -17.68
N TYR A 493 -4.04 -13.75 -17.51
CA TYR A 493 -4.87 -14.75 -18.19
C TYR A 493 -6.35 -14.55 -17.82
N ALA A 494 -7.25 -14.56 -18.80
CA ALA A 494 -8.66 -14.24 -18.56
C ALA A 494 -9.60 -14.88 -19.58
N VAL A 495 -10.65 -15.55 -19.11
CA VAL A 495 -11.62 -16.24 -19.97
C VAL A 495 -12.88 -15.39 -20.13
N TYR A 496 -13.24 -15.07 -21.38
CA TYR A 496 -14.49 -14.38 -21.71
C TYR A 496 -15.57 -15.37 -22.13
N LEU A 497 -16.77 -15.24 -21.58
CA LEU A 497 -17.94 -16.04 -21.91
C LEU A 497 -19.06 -15.13 -22.35
N ALA A 498 -19.62 -15.39 -23.53
CA ALA A 498 -20.76 -14.68 -24.09
C ALA A 498 -21.77 -15.68 -24.65
N ILE A 499 -22.59 -16.25 -23.77
CA ILE A 499 -23.46 -17.38 -24.13
C ILE A 499 -24.91 -16.89 -24.28
N SER A 500 -25.52 -17.27 -25.39
CA SER A 500 -26.94 -17.01 -25.67
C SER A 500 -27.77 -18.27 -25.56
N PHE A 501 -29.00 -18.15 -25.06
CA PHE A 501 -29.94 -19.25 -24.82
C PHE A 501 -31.30 -18.90 -25.40
N PRO A 502 -32.06 -19.85 -25.98
CA PRO A 502 -33.39 -19.60 -26.55
C PRO A 502 -34.50 -19.68 -25.48
N VAL A 503 -34.19 -19.34 -24.24
CA VAL A 503 -35.15 -19.32 -23.13
C VAL A 503 -35.44 -17.87 -22.78
N VAL A 504 -36.71 -17.47 -22.82
CA VAL A 504 -37.17 -16.12 -22.43
C VAL A 504 -38.11 -16.27 -21.23
N ASP A 505 -37.56 -16.71 -20.11
CA ASP A 505 -38.29 -16.93 -18.85
C ASP A 505 -37.52 -16.28 -17.68
N PRO A 506 -38.17 -15.44 -16.84
CA PRO A 506 -37.54 -14.82 -15.69
C PRO A 506 -36.97 -15.79 -14.64
N SER A 507 -37.48 -17.04 -14.60
CA SER A 507 -37.00 -18.11 -13.71
C SER A 507 -35.78 -18.85 -14.26
N TYR A 508 -35.36 -18.57 -15.50
CA TYR A 508 -34.17 -19.16 -16.09
C TYR A 508 -32.90 -18.60 -15.44
N GLU A 509 -32.01 -19.48 -15.04
CA GLU A 509 -30.77 -19.14 -14.38
C GLU A 509 -29.61 -19.95 -14.95
N VAL A 510 -28.47 -19.29 -15.10
CA VAL A 510 -27.23 -19.90 -15.59
C VAL A 510 -26.13 -19.73 -14.56
N TYR A 511 -25.31 -20.75 -14.42
CA TYR A 511 -24.25 -20.80 -13.44
C TYR A 511 -22.91 -21.08 -14.10
N VAL A 512 -21.87 -20.38 -13.65
CA VAL A 512 -20.50 -20.55 -14.14
C VAL A 512 -19.58 -20.81 -12.95
N ARG A 513 -18.86 -21.93 -12.99
CA ARG A 513 -17.89 -22.32 -11.95
C ARG A 513 -16.55 -22.67 -12.56
N VAL A 514 -15.48 -22.19 -11.95
CA VAL A 514 -14.13 -22.69 -12.26
C VAL A 514 -13.89 -23.95 -11.43
N LEU A 515 -13.65 -25.07 -12.10
CA LEU A 515 -13.36 -26.36 -11.48
C LEU A 515 -11.89 -26.45 -11.05
N GLY A 516 -10.99 -25.93 -11.88
CA GLY A 516 -9.56 -25.93 -11.60
C GLY A 516 -8.75 -25.11 -12.60
N VAL A 517 -7.49 -24.91 -12.26
CA VAL A 517 -6.51 -24.16 -13.03
C VAL A 517 -5.22 -24.96 -13.18
N GLU A 518 -4.47 -24.65 -14.23
CA GLU A 518 -3.20 -25.28 -14.61
C GLU A 518 -2.27 -24.19 -15.19
N PRO A 519 -0.94 -24.36 -15.10
CA PRO A 519 0.03 -23.42 -15.63
C PRO A 519 0.27 -23.55 -17.14
#